data_AF-A0A432WL47-F1
#
_entry.id   AF-A0A432WL47-F1
#
_cell.length_a   1.000
_cell.length_b   1.000
_cell.length_c   1.000
_cell.angle_alpha   90.00
_cell.angle_beta   90.00
_cell.angle_gamma   90.00
#
_symmetry.space_group_name_H-M   'P 1'
#
loop_
_entity.id
_entity.type
_entity.pdbx_description
1 polymer ?
#
loop_
_entity_poly.entity_id
_entity_poly.type
_entity_poly.pdbx_seq_one_letter_code
_entity_poly.pdbx_strand_id
1 'polypeptide(L)'
;MLEVKLVSATLLLEIGNTAWKLARFYEYQKPEFLAKGYGVDALFSALEAYDYDALALASVGAEEQIERIKLFAETSNKVLYQARTTTGFGVQHCYAQVETLGVDRWLTLLVATSEKTAAIIIDAGTAITLDVIDAHGNHLGGWIAPGMRLMQEALINKSSRLRVSNDTPNELLGTATERAIHLGCRASLNGFVEQALLAAKTAAKTAAKAELKAHEETENEAMKVWLTGGDCQYLGNAMLDEVASNHTYPLNELDTAEQRPDLVLEGLAIWFQHESKRKTD
;
A
#
# COMPACT_ATOMS: atom_id res chain seq x y z
N MET A 1 3.76 24.34 39.01
CA MET A 1 3.75 24.68 37.58
C MET A 1 3.50 23.35 36.87
N LEU A 2 2.25 23.07 36.49
CA LEU A 2 1.95 21.87 35.70
C LEU A 2 2.54 22.13 34.31
N GLU A 3 3.63 21.45 33.98
CA GLU A 3 4.04 21.33 32.59
C GLU A 3 2.87 20.66 31.86
N VAL A 4 2.15 21.47 31.07
CA VAL A 4 1.29 20.94 30.02
C VAL A 4 2.25 20.24 29.08
N LYS A 5 2.39 18.92 29.21
CA LYS A 5 3.11 18.11 28.22
C LYS A 5 2.39 18.39 26.90
N LEU A 6 3.02 19.21 26.06
CA LEU A 6 2.59 19.42 24.67
C LEU A 6 2.37 18.04 24.07
N VAL A 7 1.25 17.87 23.36
CA VAL A 7 0.79 16.61 22.75
C VAL A 7 1.99 15.82 22.24
N SER A 8 2.28 14.67 22.87
CA SER A 8 3.47 13.88 22.55
C SER A 8 3.38 13.42 21.10
N ALA A 9 4.28 13.89 20.26
CA ALA A 9 4.32 13.45 18.86
C ALA A 9 4.56 11.94 18.81
N THR A 10 3.82 11.25 17.94
CA THR A 10 4.07 9.85 17.59
C THR A 10 4.71 9.82 16.21
N LEU A 11 5.75 9.01 16.05
CA LEU A 11 6.24 8.67 14.71
C LEU A 11 5.54 7.40 14.20
N LEU A 12 5.11 7.44 12.96
CA LEU A 12 4.58 6.32 12.22
C LEU A 12 5.65 5.80 11.27
N LEU A 13 5.98 4.52 11.37
CA LEU A 13 7.03 3.88 10.60
C LEU A 13 6.47 2.71 9.80
N GLU A 14 6.54 2.84 8.48
CA GLU A 14 6.24 1.77 7.52
C GLU A 14 7.57 1.14 7.07
N ILE A 15 7.76 -0.16 7.30
CA ILE A 15 8.89 -0.95 6.80
C ILE A 15 8.38 -1.92 5.72
N GLY A 16 8.68 -1.60 4.46
CA GLY A 16 8.54 -2.52 3.35
C GLY A 16 9.80 -3.35 3.10
N ASN A 17 9.75 -4.24 2.10
CA ASN A 17 10.90 -5.07 1.72
C ASN A 17 12.09 -4.29 1.13
N THR A 18 11.82 -3.12 0.54
CA THR A 18 12.86 -2.33 -0.16
C THR A 18 13.18 -1.02 0.56
N ALA A 19 12.16 -0.32 1.06
CA ALA A 19 12.31 1.01 1.63
C ALA A 19 11.47 1.13 2.91
N TRP A 20 11.84 2.10 3.73
CA TRP A 20 11.03 2.55 4.86
C TRP A 20 10.45 3.93 4.57
N LYS A 21 9.29 4.23 5.16
CA LYS A 21 8.70 5.57 5.20
C LYS A 21 8.41 5.96 6.64
N LEU A 22 8.55 7.25 6.92
CA LEU A 22 8.37 7.83 8.24
C LEU A 22 7.42 9.02 8.14
N ALA A 23 6.44 9.08 9.04
CA ALA A 23 5.55 10.22 9.19
C ALA A 23 5.43 10.65 10.66
N ARG A 24 5.08 11.90 10.88
CA ARG A 24 4.67 12.43 12.17
C ARG A 24 3.16 12.36 12.29
N PHE A 25 2.68 11.99 13.47
CA PHE A 25 1.27 11.96 13.77
C PHE A 25 0.96 12.65 15.09
N TYR A 26 -0.04 13.53 15.03
CA TYR A 26 -0.74 14.11 16.16
C TYR A 26 -2.19 13.61 16.13
N GLU A 27 -2.75 13.29 17.29
CA GLU A 27 -4.08 12.70 17.38
C GLU A 27 -5.13 13.55 16.62
N TYR A 28 -6.03 12.87 15.90
CA TYR A 28 -7.07 13.48 15.04
C TYR A 28 -6.57 14.26 13.81
N GLN A 29 -5.28 14.22 13.48
CA GLN A 29 -4.73 14.86 12.29
C GLN A 29 -4.34 13.85 11.23
N LYS A 30 -4.23 14.26 9.97
CA LYS A 30 -3.60 13.43 8.94
C LYS A 30 -2.10 13.30 9.25
N PRO A 31 -1.48 12.13 9.01
CA PRO A 31 -0.05 11.97 9.20
C PRO A 31 0.73 12.90 8.24
N GLU A 32 1.76 13.54 8.76
CA GLU A 32 2.68 14.39 8.00
C GLU A 32 3.87 13.55 7.55
N PHE A 33 4.02 13.32 6.25
CA PHE A 33 5.17 12.61 5.71
C PHE A 33 6.48 13.35 6.03
N LEU A 34 7.45 12.64 6.61
CA LEU A 34 8.75 13.20 6.99
C LEU A 34 9.86 12.74 6.06
N ALA A 35 9.95 11.44 5.82
CA ALA A 35 11.09 10.87 5.10
C ALA A 35 10.78 9.51 4.51
N LYS A 36 11.51 9.18 3.44
CA LYS A 36 11.65 7.84 2.89
C LYS A 36 13.14 7.54 2.78
N GLY A 37 13.53 6.32 3.08
CA GLY A 37 14.91 5.90 2.94
C GLY A 37 15.08 4.40 2.79
N TYR A 38 16.35 4.00 2.77
CA TYR A 38 16.78 2.64 2.46
C TYR A 38 17.81 2.22 3.49
N GLY A 39 17.68 0.99 3.98
CA GLY A 39 18.58 0.45 4.98
C GLY A 39 18.35 1.04 6.39
N VAL A 40 18.84 0.27 7.35
CA VAL A 40 18.69 0.47 8.80
C VAL A 40 19.50 1.63 9.35
N ASP A 41 20.67 1.93 8.79
CA ASP A 41 21.52 3.02 9.32
C ASP A 41 20.89 4.39 9.02
N ALA A 42 20.36 4.56 7.80
CA ALA A 42 19.59 5.74 7.43
C ALA A 42 18.29 5.84 8.23
N LEU A 43 17.65 4.71 8.55
CA LEU A 43 16.45 4.67 9.38
C LEU A 43 16.73 5.23 10.79
N PHE A 44 17.75 4.72 11.48
CA PHE A 44 18.06 5.17 12.84
C PHE A 44 18.48 6.64 12.86
N SER A 45 19.27 7.08 11.89
CA SER A 45 19.60 8.50 11.73
C SER A 45 18.34 9.36 11.55
N ALA A 46 17.34 8.88 10.80
CA ALA A 46 16.08 9.59 10.62
C ALA A 46 15.21 9.61 11.88
N LEU A 47 15.19 8.52 12.66
CA LEU A 47 14.47 8.48 13.93
C LEU A 47 15.09 9.44 14.96
N GLU A 48 16.42 9.49 15.05
CA GLU A 48 17.14 10.38 15.97
C GLU A 48 16.98 11.88 15.62
N ALA A 49 16.62 12.20 14.37
CA ALA A 49 16.42 13.58 13.92
C ALA A 49 15.14 14.24 14.47
N TYR A 50 14.27 13.47 15.13
CA TYR A 50 12.98 13.96 15.62
C TYR A 50 12.78 13.68 17.10
N ASP A 51 12.06 14.58 17.77
CA ASP A 51 11.60 14.35 19.15
C ASP A 51 10.18 13.75 19.15
N TYR A 52 10.00 12.68 19.92
CA TYR A 52 8.76 11.89 19.99
C TYR A 52 8.76 10.96 21.21
N ASP A 53 7.60 10.57 21.71
CA ASP A 53 7.48 9.64 22.85
C ASP A 53 7.17 8.20 22.42
N ALA A 54 6.48 8.05 21.28
CA ALA A 54 6.00 6.75 20.78
C ALA A 54 6.34 6.52 19.30
N LEU A 55 6.59 5.26 18.96
CA LEU A 55 6.79 4.77 17.60
C LEU A 55 5.71 3.74 17.28
N ALA A 56 4.88 4.00 16.29
CA ALA A 56 3.97 3.02 15.72
C ALA A 56 4.62 2.40 14.47
N LEU A 57 4.67 1.07 14.41
CA LEU A 57 5.39 0.30 13.39
C LEU A 57 4.42 -0.60 12.63
N ALA A 58 4.39 -0.46 11.31
CA ALA A 58 3.91 -1.47 10.36
C ALA A 58 5.11 -2.05 9.62
N SER A 59 5.26 -3.38 9.62
CA SER A 59 6.40 -4.02 8.96
C SER A 59 6.02 -5.31 8.28
N VAL A 60 6.43 -5.44 7.01
CA VAL A 60 6.52 -6.70 6.27
C VAL A 60 7.98 -7.08 5.97
N GLY A 61 8.93 -6.32 6.51
CA GLY A 61 10.36 -6.57 6.38
C GLY A 61 10.86 -7.74 7.23
N ALA A 62 12.14 -8.06 7.09
CA ALA A 62 12.78 -9.19 7.77
C ALA A 62 12.76 -9.06 9.31
N GLU A 63 12.61 -10.19 10.00
CA GLU A 63 12.53 -10.24 11.48
C GLU A 63 13.75 -9.59 12.15
N GLU A 64 14.95 -9.75 11.58
CA GLU A 64 16.17 -9.11 12.08
C GLU A 64 16.05 -7.57 12.14
N GLN A 65 15.42 -6.95 11.13
CA GLN A 65 15.21 -5.50 11.14
C GLN A 65 14.22 -5.07 12.24
N ILE A 66 13.17 -5.87 12.44
CA ILE A 66 12.17 -5.62 13.49
C ILE A 66 12.82 -5.70 14.87
N GLU A 67 13.65 -6.71 15.13
CA GLU A 67 14.39 -6.84 16.40
C GLU A 67 15.33 -5.66 16.66
N ARG A 68 16.00 -5.16 15.63
CA ARG A 68 16.84 -3.95 15.75
C ARG A 68 16.01 -2.71 16.09
N ILE A 69 14.82 -2.55 15.52
CA ILE A 69 13.91 -1.44 15.85
C ILE A 69 13.40 -1.56 17.28
N LYS A 70 13.06 -2.77 17.76
CA LYS A 70 12.68 -3.01 19.15
C LYS A 70 13.78 -2.59 20.12
N LEU A 71 15.02 -3.04 19.87
CA LEU A 71 16.18 -2.68 20.69
C LEU A 71 16.43 -1.16 20.70
N PHE A 72 16.32 -0.51 19.53
CA PHE A 72 16.44 0.95 19.44
C PHE A 72 15.39 1.68 20.27
N ALA A 73 14.11 1.27 20.17
CA ALA A 73 13.03 1.88 20.93
C ALA A 73 13.23 1.72 22.44
N GLU A 74 13.64 0.52 22.89
CA GLU A 74 13.92 0.26 24.31
C GLU A 74 15.09 1.11 24.83
N THR A 75 16.22 1.11 24.12
CA THR A 75 17.43 1.86 24.52
C THR A 75 17.25 3.39 24.45
N SER A 76 16.36 3.87 23.58
CA SER A 76 16.00 5.28 23.45
C SER A 76 14.80 5.71 24.29
N ASN A 77 14.30 4.82 25.17
CA ASN A 77 13.14 5.04 26.03
C ASN A 77 11.88 5.52 25.26
N LYS A 78 11.62 4.90 24.11
CA LYS A 78 10.46 5.16 23.26
C LYS A 78 9.45 4.03 23.39
N VAL A 79 8.16 4.36 23.49
CA VAL A 79 7.11 3.35 23.53
C VAL A 79 6.87 2.80 22.12
N LEU A 80 7.10 1.50 21.91
CA LEU A 80 6.87 0.85 20.63
C LEU A 80 5.46 0.23 20.56
N TYR A 81 4.75 0.55 19.50
CA TYR A 81 3.49 -0.07 19.10
C TYR A 81 3.72 -0.78 17.77
N GLN A 82 3.41 -2.07 17.71
CA GLN A 82 3.57 -2.86 16.48
C GLN A 82 2.19 -3.26 15.97
N ALA A 83 1.83 -2.76 14.79
CA ALA A 83 0.61 -3.15 14.11
C ALA A 83 0.70 -4.62 13.66
N ARG A 84 -0.40 -5.33 13.87
CA ARG A 84 -0.61 -6.70 13.37
C ARG A 84 -2.04 -6.80 12.88
N THR A 85 -2.24 -7.49 11.76
CA THR A 85 -3.58 -7.74 11.22
C THR A 85 -4.43 -8.48 12.25
N THR A 86 -5.59 -7.93 12.55
CA THR A 86 -6.54 -8.45 13.53
C THR A 86 -7.97 -8.18 13.07
N THR A 87 -8.94 -8.89 13.64
CA THR A 87 -10.36 -8.56 13.49
C THR A 87 -10.70 -7.21 14.15
N GLY A 88 -11.76 -6.56 13.66
CA GLY A 88 -12.24 -5.28 14.16
C GLY A 88 -12.09 -4.16 13.13
N PHE A 89 -12.09 -2.91 13.59
CA PHE A 89 -11.87 -1.72 12.76
C PHE A 89 -12.83 -1.55 11.56
N GLY A 90 -14.01 -2.18 11.64
CA GLY A 90 -15.00 -2.17 10.57
C GLY A 90 -14.64 -3.03 9.36
N VAL A 91 -13.56 -3.82 9.41
CA VAL A 91 -13.18 -4.73 8.31
C VAL A 91 -13.76 -6.12 8.55
N GLN A 92 -14.54 -6.60 7.57
CA GLN A 92 -14.92 -8.01 7.47
C GLN A 92 -13.96 -8.70 6.50
N HIS A 93 -13.15 -9.63 7.03
CA HIS A 93 -12.07 -10.26 6.27
C HIS A 93 -12.59 -11.42 5.39
N CYS A 94 -12.10 -11.52 4.15
CA CYS A 94 -12.29 -12.74 3.35
C CYS A 94 -11.24 -13.83 3.66
N TYR A 95 -10.17 -13.50 4.38
CA TYR A 95 -9.16 -14.46 4.79
C TYR A 95 -9.67 -15.29 5.97
N ALA A 96 -9.61 -16.62 5.85
CA ALA A 96 -10.00 -17.52 6.95
C ALA A 96 -9.09 -17.39 8.18
N GLN A 97 -7.80 -17.09 7.95
CA GLN A 97 -6.81 -16.78 8.98
C GLN A 97 -6.39 -15.31 8.79
N VAL A 98 -7.00 -14.40 9.55
CA VAL A 98 -6.89 -12.95 9.34
C VAL A 98 -5.44 -12.46 9.43
N GLU A 99 -4.65 -13.06 10.31
CA GLU A 99 -3.25 -12.77 10.58
C GLU A 99 -2.32 -13.05 9.37
N THR A 100 -2.79 -13.80 8.37
CA THR A 100 -2.02 -14.10 7.15
C THR A 100 -2.16 -13.02 6.07
N LEU A 101 -3.11 -12.09 6.20
CA LEU A 101 -3.14 -10.89 5.38
C LEU A 101 -2.04 -9.93 5.84
N GLY A 102 -1.17 -9.52 4.91
CA GLY A 102 -0.09 -8.57 5.17
C GLY A 102 -0.59 -7.31 5.88
N VAL A 103 0.15 -6.86 6.90
CA VAL A 103 -0.26 -5.72 7.72
C VAL A 103 -0.35 -4.43 6.90
N ASP A 104 0.54 -4.27 5.93
CA ASP A 104 0.50 -3.18 4.95
C ASP A 104 -0.83 -3.14 4.19
N ARG A 105 -1.24 -4.27 3.59
CA ARG A 105 -2.51 -4.41 2.88
C ARG A 105 -3.69 -4.16 3.80
N TRP A 106 -3.68 -4.75 5.00
CA TRP A 106 -4.76 -4.54 5.97
C TRP A 106 -4.92 -3.08 6.39
N LEU A 107 -3.82 -2.36 6.63
CA LEU A 107 -3.87 -0.94 6.98
C LEU A 107 -4.50 -0.09 5.89
N THR A 108 -4.27 -0.41 4.60
CA THR A 108 -4.97 0.30 3.51
C THR A 108 -6.49 0.09 3.53
N LEU A 109 -6.96 -1.08 3.96
CA LEU A 109 -8.39 -1.36 4.13
C LEU A 109 -9.00 -0.50 5.24
N LEU A 110 -8.24 -0.22 6.32
CA LEU A 110 -8.69 0.65 7.41
C LEU A 110 -8.97 2.08 6.95
N VAL A 111 -8.23 2.56 5.95
CA VAL A 111 -8.46 3.88 5.36
C VAL A 111 -9.82 3.91 4.65
N ALA A 112 -10.11 2.88 3.84
CA ALA A 112 -11.39 2.76 3.15
C ALA A 112 -12.58 2.65 4.12
N THR A 113 -12.45 1.87 5.19
CA THR A 113 -13.52 1.76 6.21
C THR A 113 -13.71 3.05 7.00
N SER A 114 -12.62 3.75 7.34
CA SER A 114 -12.67 5.05 8.01
C SER A 114 -13.33 6.12 7.14
N GLU A 115 -13.12 6.08 5.83
CA GLU A 115 -13.76 6.98 4.86
C GLU A 115 -15.15 6.53 4.43
N LYS A 116 -15.60 5.34 4.88
CA LYS A 116 -16.87 4.71 4.49
C LYS A 116 -17.05 4.67 2.98
N THR A 117 -16.02 4.22 2.27
CA THR A 117 -16.00 4.24 0.81
C THR A 117 -15.60 2.87 0.26
N ALA A 118 -16.20 2.50 -0.86
CA ALA A 118 -15.75 1.34 -1.62
C ALA A 118 -14.47 1.69 -2.40
N ALA A 119 -13.46 0.83 -2.34
CA ALA A 119 -12.16 1.09 -2.93
C ALA A 119 -11.57 -0.14 -3.64
N ILE A 120 -10.92 0.12 -4.76
CA ILE A 120 -9.99 -0.75 -5.47
C ILE A 120 -8.60 -0.19 -5.20
N ILE A 121 -7.81 -0.90 -4.41
CA ILE A 121 -6.50 -0.46 -3.94
C ILE A 121 -5.45 -1.22 -4.71
N ILE A 122 -4.58 -0.50 -5.43
CA ILE A 122 -3.45 -1.07 -6.15
C ILE A 122 -2.17 -0.47 -5.56
N ASP A 123 -1.37 -1.31 -4.90
CA ASP A 123 -0.03 -0.94 -4.44
C ASP A 123 1.00 -1.47 -5.43
N ALA A 124 1.63 -0.58 -6.19
CA ALA A 124 2.71 -0.89 -7.10
C ALA A 124 4.06 -0.61 -6.40
N GLY A 125 4.69 -1.65 -5.88
CA GLY A 125 6.01 -1.59 -5.27
C GLY A 125 6.86 -2.81 -5.59
N THR A 126 7.52 -3.37 -4.56
CA THR A 126 8.35 -4.58 -4.72
C THR A 126 7.51 -5.75 -5.24
N ALA A 127 6.35 -5.96 -4.64
CA ALA A 127 5.23 -6.68 -5.25
C ALA A 127 4.24 -5.64 -5.79
N ILE A 128 3.42 -6.03 -6.76
CA ILE A 128 2.18 -5.34 -7.07
C ILE A 128 1.03 -6.10 -6.39
N THR A 129 0.17 -5.40 -5.66
CA THR A 129 -0.99 -5.98 -5.01
C THR A 129 -2.28 -5.31 -5.48
N LEU A 130 -3.37 -6.06 -5.34
CA LEU A 130 -4.74 -5.58 -5.48
C LEU A 130 -5.45 -5.92 -4.18
N ASP A 131 -6.24 -5.00 -3.66
CA ASP A 131 -7.25 -5.26 -2.65
C ASP A 131 -8.56 -4.55 -2.99
N VAL A 132 -9.67 -5.22 -2.75
CA VAL A 132 -11.01 -4.69 -3.04
C VAL A 132 -11.83 -4.71 -1.77
N ILE A 133 -12.43 -3.58 -1.43
CA ILE A 133 -13.31 -3.43 -0.26
C ILE A 133 -14.55 -2.63 -0.65
N ASP A 134 -15.71 -3.05 -0.14
CA ASP A 134 -16.96 -2.30 -0.35
C ASP A 134 -17.20 -1.24 0.74
N ALA A 135 -18.24 -0.42 0.56
CA ALA A 135 -18.58 0.66 1.49
C ALA A 135 -19.07 0.15 2.86
N HIS A 136 -19.39 -1.14 2.98
CA HIS A 136 -19.78 -1.80 4.23
C HIS A 136 -18.58 -2.39 4.99
N GLY A 137 -17.37 -2.27 4.42
CA GLY A 137 -16.14 -2.76 5.00
C GLY A 137 -15.87 -4.24 4.73
N ASN A 138 -16.58 -4.86 3.78
CA ASN A 138 -16.28 -6.23 3.37
C ASN A 138 -15.07 -6.24 2.45
N HIS A 139 -13.97 -6.85 2.91
CA HIS A 139 -12.82 -7.15 2.06
C HIS A 139 -13.22 -8.26 1.09
N LEU A 140 -13.34 -7.94 -0.19
CA LEU A 140 -13.78 -8.86 -1.24
C LEU A 140 -12.64 -9.74 -1.77
N GLY A 141 -11.43 -9.55 -1.27
CA GLY A 141 -10.22 -10.26 -1.67
C GLY A 141 -9.23 -9.37 -2.43
N GLY A 142 -8.23 -10.02 -3.01
CA GLY A 142 -7.11 -9.33 -3.60
C GLY A 142 -6.11 -10.26 -4.27
N TRP A 143 -5.15 -9.69 -4.99
CA TRP A 143 -4.10 -10.39 -5.73
C TRP A 143 -2.72 -9.92 -5.30
N ILE A 144 -1.72 -10.78 -5.50
CA ILE A 144 -0.29 -10.45 -5.30
C ILE A 144 0.46 -10.98 -6.52
N ALA A 145 1.29 -10.13 -7.12
CA ALA A 145 2.19 -10.49 -8.21
C ALA A 145 3.55 -9.80 -8.03
N PRO A 146 4.63 -10.28 -8.67
CA PRO A 146 5.91 -9.58 -8.63
C PRO A 146 5.80 -8.19 -9.27
N GLY A 147 6.39 -7.18 -8.63
CA GLY A 147 6.48 -5.83 -9.16
C GLY A 147 7.53 -5.69 -10.27
N MET A 148 7.71 -4.47 -10.76
CA MET A 148 8.61 -4.18 -11.90
C MET A 148 10.02 -4.73 -11.68
N ARG A 149 10.62 -4.34 -10.55
CA ARG A 149 12.01 -4.70 -10.22
C ARG A 149 12.16 -6.20 -10.00
N LEU A 150 11.24 -6.84 -9.28
CA LEU A 150 11.31 -8.28 -9.02
C LEU A 150 11.22 -9.11 -10.31
N MET A 151 10.36 -8.72 -11.26
CA MET A 151 10.27 -9.40 -12.55
C MET A 151 11.57 -9.29 -13.35
N GLN A 152 12.19 -8.10 -13.38
CA GLN A 152 13.47 -7.90 -14.05
C GLN A 152 14.59 -8.70 -13.39
N GLU A 153 14.69 -8.64 -12.06
CA GLU A 153 15.68 -9.39 -11.28
C GLU A 153 15.55 -10.90 -11.49
N ALA A 154 14.33 -11.44 -11.57
CA ALA A 154 14.10 -12.86 -11.81
C ALA A 154 14.67 -13.34 -13.17
N LEU A 155 14.69 -12.47 -14.18
CA LEU A 155 15.27 -12.77 -15.49
C LEU A 155 16.79 -12.57 -15.50
N ILE A 156 17.27 -11.53 -14.83
CA ILE A 156 18.69 -11.15 -14.80
C ILE A 156 19.51 -12.10 -13.92
N ASN A 157 19.00 -12.50 -12.76
CA ASN A 157 19.71 -13.41 -11.85
C ASN A 157 20.00 -14.79 -12.48
N LYS A 158 19.33 -15.12 -13.59
CA LYS A 158 19.56 -16.33 -14.38
C LYS A 158 20.54 -16.14 -15.55
N SER A 159 21.09 -14.92 -15.74
CA SER A 159 21.94 -14.57 -16.88
C SER A 159 23.10 -13.65 -16.48
N SER A 160 24.33 -14.12 -16.62
CA SER A 160 25.55 -13.37 -16.27
C SER A 160 25.85 -12.15 -17.16
N ARG A 161 25.04 -11.89 -18.19
CA ARG A 161 25.28 -10.85 -19.20
C ARG A 161 24.28 -9.70 -19.16
N LEU A 162 23.22 -9.78 -18.36
CA LEU A 162 22.16 -8.78 -18.32
C LEU A 162 22.35 -7.82 -17.14
N ARG A 163 22.01 -6.56 -17.34
CA ARG A 163 21.97 -5.55 -16.28
C ARG A 163 20.58 -4.93 -16.23
N VAL A 164 20.15 -4.52 -15.03
CA VAL A 164 18.95 -3.69 -14.88
C VAL A 164 19.32 -2.30 -15.38
N SER A 165 18.61 -1.80 -16.39
CA SER A 165 18.62 -0.38 -16.72
C SER A 165 17.44 0.29 -16.03
N ASN A 166 17.72 1.42 -15.37
CA ASN A 166 16.70 2.27 -14.77
C ASN A 166 16.05 3.21 -15.80
N ASP A 167 16.52 3.20 -17.05
CA ASP A 167 15.96 4.05 -18.09
C ASP A 167 14.62 3.49 -18.58
N THR A 168 13.54 4.25 -18.40
CA THR A 168 12.24 3.93 -18.96
C THR A 168 12.28 4.02 -20.49
N PRO A 169 12.00 2.93 -21.22
CA PRO A 169 11.96 2.96 -22.67
C PRO A 169 10.87 3.85 -23.23
N ASN A 170 11.25 4.66 -24.21
CA ASN A 170 10.35 5.49 -25.02
C ASN A 170 10.11 4.87 -26.42
N GLU A 171 10.04 3.54 -26.49
CA GLU A 171 9.79 2.78 -27.71
C GLU A 171 8.68 1.75 -27.45
N LEU A 172 7.91 1.40 -28.48
CA LEU A 172 6.79 0.46 -28.36
C LEU A 172 7.24 -1.00 -28.22
N LEU A 173 8.30 -1.37 -28.94
CA LEU A 173 8.85 -2.73 -28.98
C LEU A 173 10.36 -2.64 -28.79
N GLY A 174 10.90 -3.44 -27.87
CA GLY A 174 12.31 -3.38 -27.52
C GLY A 174 13.21 -3.94 -28.61
N THR A 175 14.16 -3.13 -29.07
CA THR A 175 15.17 -3.53 -30.07
C THR A 175 16.47 -4.08 -29.48
N ALA A 176 16.54 -4.18 -28.15
CA ALA A 176 17.63 -4.77 -27.39
C ALA A 176 17.08 -5.56 -26.19
N THR A 177 17.83 -6.54 -25.67
CA THR A 177 17.35 -7.46 -24.62
C THR A 177 16.87 -6.74 -23.35
N GLU A 178 17.63 -5.76 -22.86
CA GLU A 178 17.26 -4.98 -21.67
C GLU A 178 15.95 -4.20 -21.89
N ARG A 179 15.76 -3.64 -23.08
CA ARG A 179 14.56 -2.90 -23.48
C ARG A 179 13.35 -3.83 -23.63
N ALA A 180 13.55 -5.00 -24.23
CA ALA A 180 12.51 -6.02 -24.37
C ALA A 180 12.05 -6.55 -23.01
N ILE A 181 12.99 -6.77 -22.07
CA ILE A 181 12.67 -7.16 -20.69
C ILE A 181 11.86 -6.05 -20.01
N HIS A 182 12.33 -4.81 -20.04
CA HIS A 182 11.63 -3.69 -19.40
C HIS A 182 10.20 -3.53 -19.94
N LEU A 183 10.04 -3.49 -21.27
CA LEU A 183 8.72 -3.34 -21.89
C LEU A 183 7.80 -4.53 -21.61
N GLY A 184 8.32 -5.76 -21.59
CA GLY A 184 7.57 -6.96 -21.23
C GLY A 184 7.10 -6.97 -19.78
N CYS A 185 7.96 -6.57 -18.84
CA CYS A 185 7.60 -6.42 -17.43
C CYS A 185 6.54 -5.32 -17.24
N ARG A 186 6.69 -4.16 -17.90
CA ARG A 186 5.69 -3.09 -17.87
C ARG A 186 4.34 -3.55 -18.43
N ALA A 187 4.35 -4.28 -19.55
CA ALA A 187 3.14 -4.86 -20.12
C ALA A 187 2.45 -5.85 -19.16
N SER A 188 3.23 -6.63 -18.40
CA SER A 188 2.69 -7.54 -17.38
C SER A 188 2.04 -6.79 -16.21
N LEU A 189 2.62 -5.67 -15.73
CA LEU A 189 2.00 -4.82 -14.71
C LEU A 189 0.68 -4.22 -15.20
N ASN A 190 0.68 -3.67 -16.41
CA ASN A 190 -0.51 -3.07 -17.00
C ASN A 190 -1.61 -4.10 -17.24
N GLY A 191 -1.27 -5.29 -17.75
CA GLY A 191 -2.21 -6.40 -17.88
C GLY A 191 -2.76 -6.89 -16.54
N PHE A 192 -1.95 -6.89 -15.48
CA PHE A 192 -2.41 -7.15 -14.12
C PHE A 192 -3.46 -6.12 -13.69
N VAL A 193 -3.20 -4.83 -13.87
CA VAL A 193 -4.11 -3.74 -13.48
C VAL A 193 -5.41 -3.79 -14.28
N GLU A 194 -5.35 -4.03 -15.60
CA GLU A 194 -6.55 -4.19 -16.43
C GLU A 194 -7.45 -5.32 -15.93
N GLN A 195 -6.86 -6.49 -15.66
CA GLN A 195 -7.61 -7.63 -15.12
C GLN A 195 -8.11 -7.37 -13.71
N ALA A 196 -7.33 -6.67 -12.89
CA ALA A 196 -7.69 -6.31 -11.52
C ALA A 196 -8.93 -5.42 -11.48
N LEU A 197 -8.98 -4.38 -12.32
CA LEU A 197 -10.14 -3.48 -12.43
C LEU A 197 -11.39 -4.24 -12.87
N LEU A 198 -11.27 -5.13 -13.86
CA LEU A 198 -12.39 -5.95 -14.31
C LEU A 198 -12.87 -6.94 -13.23
N ALA A 199 -11.94 -7.60 -12.56
CA ALA A 199 -12.23 -8.55 -11.49
C ALA A 199 -12.90 -7.87 -10.30
N ALA A 200 -12.38 -6.71 -9.87
CA ALA A 200 -12.93 -5.92 -8.77
C ALA A 200 -14.37 -5.51 -9.03
N LYS A 201 -14.66 -4.97 -10.22
CA LYS A 201 -16.03 -4.61 -10.63
C LYS A 201 -16.96 -5.82 -10.67
N THR A 202 -16.45 -6.96 -11.10
CA THR A 202 -17.22 -8.21 -11.16
C THR A 202 -17.52 -8.75 -9.76
N ALA A 203 -16.54 -8.72 -8.86
CA ALA A 203 -16.69 -9.09 -7.46
C ALA A 203 -17.71 -8.18 -6.76
N ALA A 204 -17.58 -6.86 -6.90
CA ALA A 204 -18.52 -5.88 -6.32
C ALA A 204 -19.96 -6.09 -6.80
N LYS A 205 -20.17 -6.27 -8.12
CA LYS A 205 -21.49 -6.60 -8.67
C LYS A 205 -22.06 -7.91 -8.14
N THR A 206 -21.20 -8.89 -7.86
CA THR A 206 -21.63 -10.20 -7.34
C THR A 206 -22.01 -10.09 -5.87
N ALA A 207 -21.23 -9.36 -5.06
CA ALA A 207 -21.54 -9.05 -3.67
C ALA A 207 -22.86 -8.28 -3.54
N ALA A 208 -23.04 -7.19 -4.30
CA ALA A 208 -24.27 -6.42 -4.31
C ALA A 208 -25.51 -7.26 -4.67
N LYS A 209 -25.39 -8.19 -5.64
CA LYS A 209 -26.48 -9.12 -5.98
C LYS A 209 -26.81 -10.12 -4.87
N ALA A 210 -25.83 -10.52 -4.07
CA ALA A 210 -26.06 -11.39 -2.92
C ALA A 210 -26.81 -10.64 -1.82
N GLU A 211 -26.49 -9.36 -1.61
CA GLU A 211 -27.13 -8.49 -0.63
C GLU A 211 -28.53 -8.03 -1.04
N LEU A 212 -28.77 -7.72 -2.32
CA LEU A 212 -30.10 -7.36 -2.85
C LEU A 212 -31.12 -8.50 -2.75
N LYS A 213 -30.65 -9.76 -2.72
CA LYS A 213 -31.51 -10.91 -2.40
C LYS A 213 -31.82 -11.01 -0.91
N ALA A 214 -31.03 -10.33 -0.07
CA ALA A 214 -31.23 -10.27 1.36
C ALA A 214 -32.10 -9.06 1.75
N HIS A 215 -31.88 -7.84 1.24
CA HIS A 215 -32.59 -6.58 1.58
C HIS A 215 -32.81 -5.66 0.35
N GLU A 216 -33.78 -4.71 0.42
CA GLU A 216 -34.17 -3.78 -0.66
C GLU A 216 -33.05 -2.78 -1.07
N GLU A 217 -32.92 -2.60 -2.38
CA GLU A 217 -32.16 -1.62 -3.17
C GLU A 217 -31.10 -0.75 -2.45
N THR A 218 -29.85 -1.25 -2.41
CA THR A 218 -28.66 -0.42 -2.20
C THR A 218 -28.25 0.28 -3.51
N GLU A 219 -28.11 1.61 -3.46
CA GLU A 219 -27.44 2.37 -4.51
C GLU A 219 -26.02 1.83 -4.69
N ASN A 220 -25.66 1.47 -5.92
CA ASN A 220 -24.33 0.96 -6.24
C ASN A 220 -23.34 2.12 -6.25
N GLU A 221 -22.78 2.45 -5.08
CA GLU A 221 -21.79 3.51 -4.93
C GLU A 221 -20.56 3.19 -5.79
N ALA A 222 -20.10 4.18 -6.56
CA ALA A 222 -18.97 3.98 -7.46
C ALA A 222 -17.69 3.71 -6.67
N MET A 223 -17.04 2.57 -6.93
CA MET A 223 -15.77 2.25 -6.28
C MET A 223 -14.67 3.22 -6.73
N LYS A 224 -13.96 3.80 -5.76
CA LYS A 224 -12.77 4.60 -6.02
C LYS A 224 -11.61 3.70 -6.40
N VAL A 225 -10.74 4.17 -7.29
CA VAL A 225 -9.46 3.51 -7.56
C VAL A 225 -8.37 4.28 -6.84
N TRP A 226 -7.62 3.61 -5.98
CA TRP A 226 -6.49 4.17 -5.24
C TRP A 226 -5.20 3.55 -5.73
N LEU A 227 -4.23 4.40 -6.06
CA LEU A 227 -2.88 4.00 -6.45
C LEU A 227 -1.90 4.38 -5.34
N THR A 228 -1.09 3.43 -4.90
CA THR A 228 0.01 3.67 -3.96
C THR A 228 1.25 2.87 -4.36
N GLY A 229 2.37 3.13 -3.69
CA GLY A 229 3.65 2.48 -3.99
C GLY A 229 4.54 3.28 -4.94
N GLY A 230 5.84 2.97 -4.92
CA GLY A 230 6.87 3.72 -5.64
C GLY A 230 6.91 3.48 -7.15
N ASP A 231 6.27 2.41 -7.62
CA ASP A 231 6.32 1.93 -9.00
C ASP A 231 5.05 2.30 -9.79
N CYS A 232 4.14 3.12 -9.24
CA CYS A 232 2.95 3.62 -9.95
C CYS A 232 3.28 4.33 -11.27
N GLN A 233 4.46 4.94 -11.38
CA GLN A 233 4.95 5.57 -12.62
C GLN A 233 5.08 4.60 -13.81
N TYR A 234 5.11 3.29 -13.57
CA TYR A 234 5.14 2.27 -14.62
C TYR A 234 3.75 1.82 -15.07
N LEU A 235 2.69 2.26 -14.38
CA LEU A 235 1.30 1.96 -14.73
C LEU A 235 0.80 2.95 -15.79
N GLY A 236 -0.08 2.46 -16.66
CA GLY A 236 -0.48 3.15 -17.88
C GLY A 236 0.56 2.99 -19.00
N ASN A 237 0.18 3.39 -20.21
CA ASN A 237 1.10 3.41 -21.34
C ASN A 237 0.71 4.49 -22.35
N ALA A 238 1.17 5.71 -22.11
CA ALA A 238 0.95 6.87 -22.98
C ALA A 238 1.25 6.63 -24.47
N MET A 239 2.16 5.71 -24.78
CA MET A 239 2.53 5.38 -26.17
C MET A 239 1.48 4.50 -26.88
N LEU A 240 0.63 3.79 -26.14
CA LEU A 240 -0.50 3.02 -26.69
C LEU A 240 -1.80 3.84 -26.75
N ASP A 241 -1.88 4.95 -26.01
CA ASP A 241 -3.07 5.79 -25.95
C ASP A 241 -3.40 6.46 -27.30
N GLU A 242 -2.40 6.73 -28.16
CA GLU A 242 -2.61 7.27 -29.51
C GLU A 242 -3.34 6.30 -30.46
N VAL A 243 -3.22 4.99 -30.25
CA VAL A 243 -3.91 3.96 -31.07
C VAL A 243 -5.27 3.59 -30.47
N ALA A 244 -5.43 3.78 -29.16
CA ALA A 244 -6.61 3.39 -28.39
C ALA A 244 -7.77 4.41 -28.44
N SER A 245 -7.65 5.53 -29.15
CA SER A 245 -8.63 6.64 -29.18
C SER A 245 -10.05 6.25 -29.63
N ASN A 246 -10.28 5.00 -30.05
CA ASN A 246 -11.59 4.46 -30.43
C ASN A 246 -12.16 3.40 -29.45
N HIS A 247 -11.45 2.98 -28.39
CA HIS A 247 -11.90 1.95 -27.45
C HIS A 247 -11.68 2.40 -25.99
N THR A 248 -12.66 2.18 -25.12
CA THR A 248 -12.53 2.40 -23.67
C THR A 248 -11.58 1.35 -23.09
N TYR A 249 -10.29 1.70 -22.94
CA TYR A 249 -9.31 0.82 -22.31
C TYR A 249 -9.49 0.85 -20.79
N PRO A 250 -9.45 -0.28 -20.07
CA PRO A 250 -9.58 -0.29 -18.61
C PRO A 250 -8.53 0.59 -17.90
N LEU A 251 -7.35 0.77 -18.50
CA LEU A 251 -6.31 1.66 -17.97
C LEU A 251 -6.68 3.14 -18.02
N ASN A 252 -7.61 3.58 -18.86
CA ASN A 252 -8.07 4.98 -18.88
C ASN A 252 -8.73 5.37 -17.54
N GLU A 253 -9.19 4.39 -16.76
CA GLU A 253 -9.73 4.65 -15.42
C GLU A 253 -8.65 5.12 -14.45
N LEU A 254 -7.38 4.83 -14.72
CA LEU A 254 -6.26 5.34 -13.94
C LEU A 254 -6.12 6.86 -14.05
N ASP A 255 -6.65 7.50 -15.09
CA ASP A 255 -6.68 8.96 -15.22
C ASP A 255 -7.50 9.62 -14.10
N THR A 256 -8.47 8.87 -13.55
CA THR A 256 -9.31 9.31 -12.43
C THR A 256 -8.92 8.69 -11.10
N ALA A 257 -7.87 7.87 -11.07
CA ALA A 257 -7.42 7.22 -9.85
C ALA A 257 -6.77 8.21 -8.89
N GLU A 258 -7.03 8.02 -7.60
CA GLU A 258 -6.47 8.84 -6.53
C GLU A 258 -5.07 8.35 -6.18
N GLN A 259 -4.07 9.22 -6.30
CA GLN A 259 -2.69 8.92 -5.89
C GLN A 259 -2.57 9.10 -4.38
N ARG A 260 -2.35 8.01 -3.65
CA ARG A 260 -2.20 7.98 -2.18
C ARG A 260 -0.85 7.37 -1.78
N PRO A 261 0.27 8.10 -1.97
CA PRO A 261 1.62 7.55 -1.76
C PRO A 261 1.89 7.09 -0.32
N ASP A 262 1.12 7.58 0.65
CA ASP A 262 1.30 7.33 2.09
C ASP A 262 0.14 6.52 2.71
N LEU A 263 -0.62 5.79 1.89
CA LEU A 263 -1.83 5.07 2.30
C LEU A 263 -1.64 4.12 3.49
N VAL A 264 -0.50 3.44 3.57
CA VAL A 264 -0.19 2.55 4.71
C VAL A 264 0.06 3.36 5.99
N LEU A 265 0.70 4.54 5.89
CA LEU A 265 0.90 5.45 7.02
C LEU A 265 -0.44 6.06 7.49
N GLU A 266 -1.34 6.39 6.56
CA GLU A 266 -2.72 6.80 6.87
C GLU A 266 -3.47 5.70 7.65
N GLY A 267 -3.38 4.46 7.18
CA GLY A 267 -3.95 3.31 7.89
C GLY A 267 -3.34 3.07 9.26
N LEU A 268 -2.01 3.23 9.37
CA LEU A 268 -1.28 3.09 10.63
C LEU A 268 -1.69 4.16 11.65
N ALA A 269 -1.98 5.38 11.19
CA ALA A 269 -2.52 6.45 12.03
C ALA A 269 -3.89 6.07 12.62
N ILE A 270 -4.80 5.55 11.79
CA ILE A 270 -6.13 5.09 12.20
C ILE A 270 -6.02 3.96 13.24
N TRP A 271 -5.17 2.97 12.96
CA TRP A 271 -4.91 1.87 13.88
C TRP A 271 -4.38 2.36 15.23
N PHE A 272 -3.35 3.22 15.19
CA PHE A 272 -2.68 3.72 16.39
C PHE A 272 -3.62 4.57 17.26
N GLN A 273 -4.47 5.38 16.65
CA GLN A 273 -5.45 6.19 17.37
C GLN A 273 -6.43 5.33 18.18
N HIS A 274 -6.77 4.14 17.70
CA HIS A 274 -7.61 3.20 18.43
C HIS A 274 -6.83 2.47 19.53
N GLU A 275 -5.59 2.06 19.26
CA GLU A 275 -4.78 1.26 20.18
C GLU A 275 -4.23 2.08 21.35
N SER A 276 -3.88 3.34 21.12
CA SER A 276 -3.43 4.27 22.16
C SER A 276 -4.50 4.50 23.24
N LYS A 277 -5.79 4.58 22.85
CA LYS A 277 -6.92 4.74 23.78
C LYS A 277 -7.12 3.54 24.70
N ARG A 278 -6.91 2.32 24.20
CA ARG A 278 -7.04 1.08 25.00
C ARG A 278 -6.02 0.97 26.13
N LYS A 279 -4.89 1.66 26.06
CA LYS A 279 -3.85 1.65 27.10
C LYS A 279 -4.05 2.72 28.17
N THR A 280 -4.92 3.71 27.92
CA THR A 280 -5.25 4.78 28.88
C THR A 280 -6.48 4.49 29.73
N ASP A 281 -7.27 3.48 29.36
CA ASP A 281 -8.40 2.93 30.12
C ASP A 281 -7.98 1.71 30.94
#